data_AF-A0A7C4NP29-F1
#
_entry.id   AF-A0A7C4NP29-F1
#
_cell.length_a   1.000
_cell.length_b   1.000
_cell.length_c   1.000
_cell.angle_alpha   90.00
_cell.angle_beta   90.00
_cell.angle_gamma   90.00
#
_symmetry.space_group_name_H-M   'P 1'
#
loop_
_entity.id
_entity.type
_entity.pdbx_description
1 polymer ?
#
loop_
_entity_poly.entity_id
_entity_poly.type
_entity_poly.pdbx_seq_one_letter_code
_entity_poly.pdbx_strand_id
1 'polypeptide(L)'
;MYKLFVKIKHNVDSYDISIDKYRFDNGKLVETQYFNNVKQINIVAKQITISKQLSGEPLVLIVESHNPVINLISNSILVIRDEEG
;
A
#
# COMPACT_ATOMS: atom_id res chain seq x y z
N MET A 1 12.35 -3.44 9.26
CA MET A 1 11.02 -2.80 9.32
C MET A 1 10.91 -1.79 8.19
N TYR A 2 9.74 -1.74 7.58
CA TYR A 2 9.41 -0.91 6.44
C TYR A 2 8.14 -0.11 6.72
N LYS A 3 8.05 1.03 6.05
CA LYS A 3 6.83 1.83 5.98
C LYS A 3 6.37 1.85 4.53
N LEU A 4 5.13 1.44 4.29
CA LEU A 4 4.51 1.48 2.98
C LEU A 4 3.58 2.67 2.91
N PHE A 5 3.73 3.51 1.89
CA PHE A 5 2.74 4.52 1.53
C PHE A 5 1.90 3.95 0.39
N VAL A 6 0.68 3.52 0.73
CA VAL A 6 -0.29 2.97 -0.21
C VAL A 6 -1.18 4.12 -0.66
N LYS A 7 -0.96 4.60 -1.89
CA LYS A 7 -1.73 5.70 -2.47
C LYS A 7 -2.80 5.09 -3.36
N ILE A 8 -4.05 5.43 -3.09
CA ILE A 8 -5.24 4.85 -3.73
C ILE A 8 -5.96 5.97 -4.47
N LYS A 9 -6.09 5.82 -5.79
CA LYS A 9 -6.91 6.69 -6.63
C LYS A 9 -8.15 5.93 -7.07
N HIS A 10 -9.33 6.52 -6.87
CA HIS A 10 -10.60 5.90 -7.26
C HIS A 10 -10.87 6.13 -8.75
N ASN A 11 -11.26 5.07 -9.46
CA ASN A 11 -11.86 5.11 -10.78
C ASN A 11 -13.29 4.54 -10.69
N VAL A 12 -14.09 4.66 -11.75
CA VAL A 12 -15.52 4.26 -11.72
C VAL A 12 -15.75 2.84 -11.18
N ASP A 13 -14.96 1.86 -11.65
CA ASP A 13 -15.12 0.43 -11.31
C ASP A 13 -13.88 -0.21 -10.68
N SER A 14 -12.86 0.60 -10.33
CA SER A 14 -11.57 0.10 -9.86
C SER A 14 -10.77 1.16 -9.11
N TYR A 15 -9.59 0.75 -8.64
CA TYR A 15 -8.57 1.60 -8.05
C TYR A 15 -7.28 1.51 -8.85
N ASP A 16 -6.61 2.64 -8.99
CA ASP A 16 -5.18 2.68 -9.34
C ASP A 16 -4.39 2.90 -8.06
N ILE A 17 -3.40 2.06 -7.84
CA ILE A 17 -2.65 2.00 -6.59
C ILE A 17 -1.17 2.11 -6.88
N SER A 18 -0.50 3.01 -6.17
CA SER A 18 0.96 3.02 -6.10
C SER A 18 1.39 2.77 -4.67
N ILE A 19 2.34 1.86 -4.47
CA ILE A 19 2.92 1.55 -3.17
C ILE A 19 4.38 1.94 -3.18
N ASP A 20 4.74 2.89 -2.33
CA ASP A 20 6.14 3.24 -2.07
C ASP A 20 6.61 2.55 -0.79
N LYS A 21 7.67 1.75 -0.89
CA LYS A 21 8.28 1.00 0.23
C LYS A 21 9.52 1.73 0.73
N TYR A 22 9.48 2.22 1.96
CA TYR A 22 10.60 2.90 2.60
C TYR A 22 11.19 2.04 3.72
N ARG A 23 12.52 2.07 3.89
CA ARG A 23 13.13 1.54 5.11
C ARG A 23 12.90 2.48 6.28
N PHE A 24 12.57 1.91 7.43
CA PHE A 24 12.34 2.69 8.65
C PHE A 24 13.63 3.28 9.24
N ASP A 25 14.77 2.61 9.04
CA ASP A 25 16.06 2.97 9.66
C ASP A 25 16.63 4.32 9.15
N ASN A 26 16.50 4.59 7.86
CA ASN A 26 17.10 5.73 7.19
C ASN A 26 16.13 6.52 6.30
N GLY A 27 14.86 6.10 6.25
CA GLY A 27 13.83 6.75 5.42
C GLY A 27 14.05 6.59 3.92
N LYS A 28 14.95 5.70 3.47
CA LYS A 28 15.25 5.53 2.04
C LYS A 28 14.13 4.78 1.33
N LEU A 29 13.72 5.30 0.18
CA LEU A 29 12.85 4.60 -0.76
C LEU A 29 13.59 3.38 -1.33
N VAL A 30 13.01 2.20 -1.15
CA VAL A 30 13.54 0.93 -1.63
C VAL A 30 12.95 0.60 -2.99
N GLU A 31 11.64 0.79 -3.12
CA GLU A 31 10.87 0.30 -4.26
C GLU A 31 9.57 1.08 -4.39
N THR A 32 9.12 1.26 -5.63
CA THR A 32 7.76 1.71 -5.95
C THR A 32 7.12 0.69 -6.87
N GLN A 33 5.90 0.24 -6.52
CA GLN A 33 5.10 -0.67 -7.34
C GLN A 33 3.80 0.01 -7.75
N TYR A 34 3.33 -0.31 -8.97
CA TYR A 34 2.09 0.24 -9.53
C TYR A 34 1.14 -0.88 -9.91
N PHE A 35 -0.13 -0.70 -9.55
CA PHE A 35 -1.21 -1.64 -9.82
C PHE A 35 -2.41 -0.88 -10.37
N ASN A 36 -2.87 -1.25 -11.55
CA ASN A 36 -4.05 -0.67 -12.18
C ASN A 36 -5.20 -1.67 -12.12
N ASN A 37 -6.44 -1.17 -12.23
CA ASN A 37 -7.64 -2.00 -12.30
C ASN A 37 -7.82 -2.93 -11.06
N VAL A 38 -7.37 -2.48 -9.90
CA VAL A 38 -7.55 -3.21 -8.64
C VAL A 38 -8.98 -3.02 -8.16
N LYS A 39 -9.69 -4.10 -7.87
CA LYS A 39 -11.09 -4.06 -7.40
C LYS A 39 -11.22 -4.15 -5.89
N GLN A 40 -10.21 -4.72 -5.23
CA GLN A 40 -10.20 -4.90 -3.78
C GLN A 40 -8.78 -4.81 -3.24
N ILE A 41 -8.64 -4.20 -2.06
CA ILE A 41 -7.37 -4.06 -1.35
C ILE A 41 -7.50 -4.70 0.03
N ASN A 42 -6.74 -5.75 0.29
CA ASN A 42 -6.70 -6.44 1.57
C ASN A 42 -5.36 -6.13 2.26
N ILE A 43 -5.41 -5.44 3.39
CA ILE A 43 -4.22 -5.09 4.16
C ILE A 43 -4.26 -5.85 5.48
N VAL A 44 -3.31 -6.76 5.68
CA VAL A 44 -3.11 -7.52 6.91
C VAL A 44 -1.83 -7.01 7.56
N ALA A 45 -1.97 -6.03 8.44
CA ALA A 45 -0.86 -5.41 9.14
C ALA A 45 -1.23 -5.13 10.59
N LYS A 46 -0.22 -5.06 11.47
CA LYS A 46 -0.43 -4.71 12.88
C LYS A 46 -0.97 -3.28 13.05
N GLN A 47 -0.54 -2.37 12.18
CA GLN A 47 -0.95 -0.97 12.25
C GLN A 47 -1.09 -0.36 10.84
N ILE A 48 -2.21 0.32 10.65
CA ILE A 48 -2.51 1.15 9.48
C ILE A 48 -2.86 2.54 9.99
N THR A 49 -2.24 3.56 9.42
CA THR A 49 -2.45 4.96 9.79
C THR A 49 -2.99 5.74 8.59
N ILE A 50 -4.00 6.56 8.84
CA ILE A 50 -4.55 7.53 7.88
C ILE A 50 -4.43 8.90 8.52
N SER A 51 -3.82 9.84 7.83
CA SER A 51 -3.70 11.22 8.29
C SER A 51 -4.65 12.14 7.51
N LYS A 52 -5.01 13.28 8.10
CA LYS A 52 -5.77 14.32 7.37
C LYS A 52 -4.94 14.77 6.17
N GLN A 53 -5.57 14.77 5.00
CA GLN A 53 -4.94 15.16 3.73
C GLN A 53 -5.52 16.48 3.23
N LEU A 54 -4.70 17.22 2.48
CA LEU A 54 -5.11 18.49 1.86
C LEU A 54 -6.04 18.24 0.66
N SER A 55 -5.85 17.13 -0.03
CA SER A 55 -6.70 16.66 -1.13
C SER A 55 -7.44 15.40 -0.70
N GLY A 56 -8.65 15.20 -1.21
CA GLY A 56 -9.40 13.95 -1.07
C GLY A 56 -8.80 12.80 -1.89
N GLU A 57 -7.99 13.11 -2.91
CA GLU A 57 -7.33 12.11 -3.75
C GLU A 57 -5.87 12.47 -4.10
N PRO A 58 -4.98 11.45 -4.20
CA PRO A 58 -5.24 10.05 -3.85
C PRO A 58 -5.35 9.87 -2.32
N LEU A 59 -6.17 8.92 -1.85
CA LEU A 59 -6.20 8.52 -0.44
C LEU A 59 -4.89 7.81 -0.11
N VAL A 60 -4.13 8.34 0.85
CA VAL A 60 -2.89 7.71 1.30
C VAL A 60 -3.09 6.96 2.62
N LEU A 61 -2.76 5.67 2.62
CA LEU A 61 -2.65 4.83 3.82
C LEU A 61 -1.17 4.59 4.12
N ILE A 62 -0.81 4.61 5.40
CA ILE A 62 0.53 4.28 5.87
C ILE A 62 0.48 2.94 6.58
N VAL A 63 1.20 1.94 6.07
CA VAL A 63 1.26 0.59 6.65
C VAL A 63 2.65 0.37 7.25
N GLU A 64 2.68 -0.06 8.51
CA GLU A 64 3.91 -0.40 9.21
C GLU A 64 4.07 -1.93 9.27
N SER A 65 5.21 -2.43 8.78
CA SER A 65 5.41 -3.87 8.58
C SER A 65 6.90 -4.25 8.70
N HIS A 66 7.19 -5.48 9.15
CA HIS A 66 8.56 -5.95 9.33
C HIS A 66 9.20 -6.38 8.01
N ASN A 67 8.49 -7.20 7.23
CA ASN A 67 8.89 -7.70 5.94
C ASN A 67 7.64 -7.82 5.03
N PRO A 68 7.23 -6.73 4.36
CA PRO A 68 5.98 -6.72 3.62
C PRO A 68 6.11 -7.49 2.31
N VAL A 69 5.09 -8.30 2.04
CA VAL A 69 4.83 -8.97 0.76
C VAL A 69 3.61 -8.32 0.13
N ILE A 70 3.74 -7.96 -1.15
CA ILE A 70 2.72 -7.29 -1.95
C ILE A 70 2.40 -8.21 -3.13
N ASN A 71 1.18 -8.72 -3.20
CA ASN A 71 0.76 -9.67 -4.23
C ASN A 71 -0.56 -9.23 -4.86
N LEU A 72 -0.65 -9.34 -6.19
CA LEU A 72 -1.91 -9.18 -6.90
C LEU A 72 -2.50 -10.57 -7.21
N ILE A 73 -3.61 -10.91 -6.54
CA ILE A 73 -4.32 -12.17 -6.71
C ILE A 73 -5.42 -12.00 -7.76
N SER A 74 -5.57 -12.98 -8.65
CA SER A 74 -6.60 -12.99 -9.70
C SER A 74 -6.67 -11.70 -10.52
N ASN A 75 -5.51 -11.06 -10.73
CA ASN A 75 -5.32 -9.79 -11.45
C ASN A 75 -6.18 -8.62 -10.97
N SER A 76 -6.75 -8.66 -9.76
CA SER A 76 -7.68 -7.62 -9.30
C SER A 76 -7.77 -7.44 -7.79
N ILE A 77 -7.21 -8.36 -6.98
CA ILE A 77 -7.22 -8.26 -5.52
C ILE A 77 -5.79 -8.01 -5.05
N LEU A 78 -5.51 -6.80 -4.57
CA LEU A 78 -4.19 -6.46 -4.03
C LEU A 78 -4.11 -6.86 -2.56
N VAL A 79 -3.16 -7.70 -2.22
CA VAL A 79 -2.91 -8.16 -0.85
C VAL A 79 -1.58 -7.61 -0.37
N ILE A 80 -1.62 -6.91 0.76
CA ILE A 80 -0.45 -6.40 1.48
C ILE A 80 -0.43 -7.09 2.84
N ARG A 81 0.63 -7.86 3.13
CA ARG A 81 0.78 -8.55 4.42
C ARG A 81 2.23 -8.57 4.87
N ASP A 82 2.44 -8.73 6.16
CA ASP A 82 3.76 -9.15 6.66
C ASP A 82 3.99 -10.64 6.30
N GLU A 83 5.18 -10.96 5.81
CA GLU A 83 5.64 -12.35 5.79
C GLU A 83 5.83 -12.79 7.25
N GLU A 84 5.12 -13.83 7.67
CA GLU A 84 5.37 -14.43 8.99
C GLU A 84 6.79 -15.01 8.97
N GLY A 85 7.61 -14.57 9.94
CA GLY A 85 8.90 -15.16 10.25
C GLY A 85 8.76 -16.27 11.26
#